data_AF-A0A941BKY9-F1
#
_entry.id   AF-A0A941BKY9-F1
#
_cell.length_a   1.000
_cell.length_b   1.000
_cell.length_c   1.000
_cell.angle_alpha   90.00
_cell.angle_beta   90.00
_cell.angle_gamma   90.00
#
_symmetry.space_group_name_H-M   'P 1'
#
loop_
_entity.id
_entity.type
_entity.pdbx_description
1 polymer ?
#
loop_
_entity_poly.entity_id
_entity_poly.type
_entity_poly.pdbx_seq_one_letter_code
_entity_poly.pdbx_strand_id
1 'polypeptide(L)'
;MEPPTTKIWTLVWHDEFDGDTFDRSKWDFDLGNGFYDDRVHGWVPGWGNDELPYYTSEPENVQVRDSSVFIRAVQAPLHGCGYTSARLKTQARDGRVLFAKRDGRVEFRARMRWGKGLWPALWMLPADDH
;
A
#
# COMPACT_ATOMS: atom_id res chain seq x y z
N MET A 1 -15.03 -28.02 31.51
CA MET A 1 -14.45 -27.77 30.18
C MET A 1 -15.26 -26.65 29.57
N GLU A 2 -14.70 -25.45 29.49
CA GLU A 2 -15.39 -24.29 28.90
C GLU A 2 -15.48 -24.51 27.37
N PRO A 3 -16.64 -24.33 26.73
CA PRO A 3 -16.75 -24.49 25.29
C PRO A 3 -15.88 -23.43 24.59
N PRO A 4 -15.25 -23.75 23.44
CA PRO A 4 -14.51 -22.77 22.68
C PRO A 4 -15.47 -21.65 22.24
N THR A 5 -15.22 -20.43 22.69
CA THR A 5 -15.96 -19.25 22.25
C THR A 5 -15.63 -19.00 20.78
N THR A 6 -16.57 -19.33 19.89
CA THR A 6 -16.48 -18.95 18.47
C THR A 6 -16.55 -17.44 18.39
N LYS A 7 -15.42 -16.80 18.10
CA LYS A 7 -15.35 -15.34 17.95
C LYS A 7 -16.11 -14.95 16.67
N ILE A 8 -17.28 -14.34 16.83
CA ILE A 8 -18.06 -13.81 15.70
C ILE A 8 -17.44 -12.49 15.28
N TRP A 9 -16.97 -12.41 14.03
CA TRP A 9 -16.44 -11.19 13.45
C TRP A 9 -17.51 -10.49 12.61
N THR A 10 -17.57 -9.16 12.69
CA THR A 10 -18.41 -8.32 11.83
C THR A 10 -17.52 -7.58 10.84
N LEU A 11 -17.88 -7.62 9.56
CA LEU A 11 -17.18 -6.87 8.52
C LEU A 11 -17.48 -5.37 8.70
N VAL A 12 -16.43 -4.56 8.85
CA VAL A 12 -16.55 -3.10 9.04
C VAL A 12 -15.97 -2.29 7.89
N TRP A 13 -15.12 -2.90 7.08
CA TRP A 13 -14.49 -2.30 5.91
C TRP A 13 -13.97 -3.40 4.99
N HIS A 14 -14.09 -3.19 3.69
CA HIS A 14 -13.54 -4.08 2.67
C HIS A 14 -13.37 -3.34 1.34
N ASP A 15 -12.58 -3.92 0.45
CA ASP A 15 -12.51 -3.53 -0.95
C ASP A 15 -12.25 -4.77 -1.79
N GLU A 16 -13.24 -5.17 -2.59
CA GLU A 16 -13.14 -6.30 -3.52
C GLU A 16 -12.60 -5.85 -4.89
N PHE A 17 -12.37 -4.55 -5.08
CA PHE A 17 -11.88 -3.96 -6.32
C PHE A 17 -12.76 -4.27 -7.55
N ASP A 18 -14.09 -4.28 -7.38
CA ASP A 18 -15.06 -4.63 -8.44
C ASP A 18 -15.27 -3.53 -9.50
N GLY A 19 -14.79 -2.30 -9.24
CA GLY A 19 -14.85 -1.20 -10.21
C GLY A 19 -13.66 -1.18 -11.18
N ASP A 20 -13.67 -0.25 -12.12
CA ASP A 20 -12.56 -0.07 -13.08
C ASP A 20 -11.46 0.89 -12.58
N THR A 21 -11.68 1.52 -11.44
CA THR A 21 -10.77 2.50 -10.85
C THR A 21 -10.68 2.34 -9.33
N PHE A 22 -9.63 2.88 -8.73
CA PHE A 22 -9.47 2.89 -7.28
C PHE A 22 -10.50 3.81 -6.62
N ASP A 23 -11.16 3.30 -5.59
CA ASP A 23 -11.99 4.13 -4.70
C ASP A 23 -11.08 5.09 -3.92
N ARG A 24 -11.07 6.35 -4.34
CA ARG A 24 -10.28 7.44 -3.74
C ARG A 24 -10.76 7.85 -2.35
N SER A 25 -11.93 7.37 -1.92
CA SER A 25 -12.37 7.49 -0.52
C SER A 25 -11.70 6.46 0.39
N LYS A 26 -11.09 5.41 -0.18
CA LYS A 26 -10.41 4.33 0.56
C LYS A 26 -8.90 4.35 0.38
N TRP A 27 -8.41 4.68 -0.82
CA TRP A 27 -7.00 4.55 -1.18
C TRP A 27 -6.40 5.83 -1.75
N ASP A 28 -5.15 6.09 -1.37
CA ASP A 28 -4.25 7.05 -2.02
C ASP A 28 -2.92 6.37 -2.39
N PHE A 29 -2.10 7.05 -3.19
CA PHE A 29 -0.80 6.59 -3.65
C PHE A 29 0.32 7.38 -2.97
N ASP A 30 1.35 6.67 -2.53
CA ASP A 30 2.66 7.28 -2.31
C ASP A 30 3.37 7.43 -3.66
N LEU A 31 3.93 8.62 -3.92
CA LEU A 31 4.62 8.94 -5.17
C LEU A 31 6.08 9.26 -4.89
N GLY A 32 6.96 8.79 -5.75
CA GLY A 32 8.39 9.04 -5.67
C GLY A 32 9.21 7.93 -5.01
N ASN A 33 10.44 8.28 -4.66
CA ASN A 33 11.44 7.36 -4.10
C ASN A 33 11.85 7.79 -2.68
N GLY A 34 10.89 8.20 -1.86
CA GLY A 34 11.16 8.64 -0.49
C GLY A 34 10.06 9.53 0.07
N PHE A 35 10.32 10.07 1.25
CA PHE A 35 9.41 10.95 1.97
C PHE A 35 10.19 11.98 2.78
N TYR A 36 9.52 13.07 3.18
CA TYR A 36 10.07 14.00 4.16
C TYR A 36 9.71 13.50 5.57
N ASP A 37 10.70 13.41 6.45
CA ASP A 37 10.52 13.03 7.85
C ASP A 37 10.79 14.25 8.74
N ASP A 38 9.72 14.70 9.41
CA ASP A 38 9.76 15.86 10.30
C ASP A 38 10.68 15.64 11.51
N ARG A 39 10.90 14.39 11.94
CA ARG A 39 11.74 14.06 13.11
C ARG A 39 13.22 14.31 12.85
N VAL A 40 13.63 14.15 11.59
CA VAL A 40 15.01 14.42 11.13
C VAL A 40 15.10 15.70 10.30
N HIS A 41 13.97 16.42 10.14
CA HIS A 41 13.84 17.63 9.32
C HIS A 41 14.45 17.47 7.92
N GLY A 42 14.24 16.31 7.29
CA GLY A 42 14.99 15.95 6.10
C GLY A 42 14.27 14.98 5.17
N TRP A 43 14.76 14.92 3.93
CA TRP A 43 14.33 13.93 2.95
C TRP A 43 14.97 12.57 3.24
N VAL A 44 14.14 11.53 3.32
CA VAL A 44 14.55 10.14 3.46
C VAL A 44 14.39 9.43 2.10
N PRO A 45 15.50 9.15 1.39
CA PRO A 45 15.45 8.46 0.10
C PRO A 45 15.18 6.95 0.28
N GLY A 46 14.80 6.28 -0.82
CA GLY A 46 14.62 4.83 -0.86
C GLY A 46 13.60 4.30 0.15
N TRP A 47 12.64 5.14 0.54
CA TRP A 47 11.62 4.82 1.56
C TRP A 47 12.19 4.29 2.89
N GLY A 48 13.44 4.67 3.21
CA GLY A 48 14.15 4.24 4.41
C GLY A 48 14.79 2.85 4.33
N ASN A 49 14.66 2.15 3.19
CA ASN A 49 15.18 0.79 2.99
C ASN A 49 16.00 0.65 1.70
N ASP A 50 16.59 1.75 1.20
CA ASP A 50 17.33 1.79 -0.07
C ASP A 50 16.54 1.21 -1.26
N GLU A 51 15.22 1.40 -1.24
CA GLU A 51 14.34 0.90 -2.28
C GLU A 51 14.67 1.58 -3.61
N LEU A 52 14.81 0.78 -4.68
CA LEU A 52 15.16 1.26 -6.02
C LEU A 52 14.01 1.88 -6.85
N PRO A 53 12.72 1.53 -6.69
CA PRO A 53 11.68 2.02 -7.58
C PRO A 53 11.27 3.47 -7.26
N TYR A 54 10.93 4.22 -8.30
CA TYR A 54 10.11 5.42 -8.17
C TYR A 54 8.63 4.98 -8.18
N TYR A 55 7.89 5.22 -7.10
CA TYR A 55 6.47 4.87 -7.06
C TYR A 55 5.63 5.86 -7.87
N THR A 56 4.68 5.32 -8.63
CA THR A 56 3.75 6.08 -9.49
C THR A 56 2.32 5.60 -9.28
N SER A 57 1.37 6.34 -9.86
CA SER A 57 -0.02 5.90 -10.07
C SER A 57 -0.32 5.61 -11.53
N GLU A 58 0.70 5.35 -12.34
CA GLU A 58 0.53 5.14 -13.79
C GLU A 58 -0.04 3.75 -14.08
N PRO A 59 -0.83 3.60 -15.16
CA PRO A 59 -1.40 2.31 -15.53
C PRO A 59 -0.35 1.20 -15.74
N GLU A 60 0.90 1.51 -16.11
CA GLU A 60 1.91 0.45 -16.22
C GLU A 60 2.23 -0.22 -14.88
N ASN A 61 2.11 0.55 -13.78
CA ASN A 61 2.48 0.14 -12.43
C ASN A 61 1.28 -0.32 -11.60
N VAL A 62 0.09 0.24 -11.83
CA VAL A 62 -1.10 -0.08 -11.05
C VAL A 62 -2.40 -0.03 -11.85
N GLN A 63 -3.21 -1.08 -11.74
CA GLN A 63 -4.52 -1.16 -12.38
C GLN A 63 -5.52 -1.91 -11.49
N VAL A 64 -6.80 -1.59 -11.63
CA VAL A 64 -7.88 -2.46 -11.17
C VAL A 64 -8.44 -3.20 -12.39
N ARG A 65 -8.55 -4.52 -12.29
CA ARG A 65 -9.14 -5.37 -13.32
C ARG A 65 -9.54 -6.71 -12.70
N ASP A 66 -10.53 -7.40 -13.25
CA ASP A 66 -10.88 -8.77 -12.85
C ASP A 66 -11.13 -8.90 -11.32
N SER A 67 -11.80 -7.93 -10.69
CA SER A 67 -12.02 -7.84 -9.23
C SER A 67 -10.73 -7.99 -8.42
N SER A 68 -9.66 -7.30 -8.86
CA SER A 68 -8.34 -7.37 -8.25
C SER A 68 -7.51 -6.13 -8.56
N VAL A 69 -6.64 -5.75 -7.63
CA VAL A 69 -5.56 -4.80 -7.87
C VAL A 69 -4.32 -5.50 -8.44
N PHE A 70 -3.79 -4.98 -9.54
CA PHE A 70 -2.55 -5.43 -10.16
C PHE A 70 -1.46 -4.38 -9.92
N ILE A 71 -0.48 -4.71 -9.07
CA ILE A 71 0.72 -3.90 -8.84
C ILE A 71 1.90 -4.54 -9.56
N ARG A 72 2.65 -3.74 -10.32
CA ARG A 72 3.78 -4.20 -11.13
C ARG A 72 5.01 -3.33 -10.93
N ALA A 73 6.12 -4.00 -10.61
CA ALA A 73 7.44 -3.42 -10.80
C ALA A 73 7.82 -3.51 -12.28
N VAL A 74 8.24 -2.38 -12.85
CA VAL A 74 8.63 -2.25 -14.26
C VAL A 74 10.05 -1.69 -14.30
N GLN A 75 10.92 -2.26 -15.14
CA GLN A 75 12.24 -1.68 -15.40
C GLN A 75 12.07 -0.52 -16.38
N ALA A 76 11.91 0.67 -15.84
CA ALA A 76 11.74 1.90 -16.59
C ALA A 76 12.48 3.02 -15.85
N PRO A 77 13.40 3.75 -16.53
CA PRO A 77 14.11 4.85 -15.91
C PRO A 77 13.16 6.03 -15.68
N LEU A 78 13.09 6.52 -14.44
CA LEU A 78 12.26 7.67 -14.08
C LEU A 78 12.89 8.42 -12.90
N HIS A 79 13.07 9.74 -13.04
CA HIS A 79 13.64 10.62 -12.00
C HIS A 79 14.94 10.09 -11.35
N GLY A 80 15.79 9.41 -12.12
CA GLY A 80 17.05 8.83 -11.63
C GLY A 80 16.94 7.42 -11.05
N CYS A 81 15.73 6.89 -10.87
CA CYS A 81 15.49 5.49 -10.51
C CYS A 81 15.47 4.60 -11.77
N GLY A 82 15.95 3.36 -11.67
CA GLY A 82 15.95 2.39 -12.78
C GLY A 82 14.67 1.56 -12.91
N TYR A 83 13.77 1.68 -11.94
CA TYR A 83 12.53 0.92 -11.84
C TYR A 83 11.37 1.85 -11.45
N THR A 84 10.16 1.46 -11.82
CA THR A 84 8.91 2.05 -11.32
C THR A 84 8.02 0.98 -10.71
N SER A 85 7.17 1.36 -9.76
CA SER A 85 6.17 0.46 -9.16
C SER A 85 5.02 1.31 -8.59
N ALA A 86 4.12 0.73 -7.80
CA ALA A 86 3.11 1.48 -7.06
C ALA A 86 3.08 1.10 -5.57
N ARG A 87 2.70 2.07 -4.75
CA ARG A 87 2.52 1.95 -3.30
C ARG A 87 1.21 2.62 -2.91
N LEU A 88 0.28 1.82 -2.37
CA LEU A 88 -1.06 2.27 -1.98
C LEU A 88 -1.18 2.32 -0.46
N LYS A 89 -1.97 3.26 0.05
CA LYS A 89 -2.24 3.42 1.48
C LYS A 89 -3.67 3.89 1.73
N THR A 90 -4.18 3.61 2.94
CA THR A 90 -5.47 4.09 3.44
C THR A 90 -5.35 5.41 4.23
N GLN A 91 -4.37 6.22 3.87
CA GLN A 91 -4.17 7.59 4.34
C GLN A 91 -3.89 8.44 3.11
N ALA A 92 -4.57 9.57 2.96
CA ALA A 92 -4.33 10.48 1.86
C ALA A 92 -2.97 11.17 2.00
N ARG A 93 -2.40 11.63 0.89
CA ARG A 93 -1.12 12.37 0.89
C ARG A 93 -1.18 13.70 1.64
N ASP A 94 -2.38 14.26 1.82
CA ASP A 94 -2.62 15.46 2.65
C ASP A 94 -2.67 15.14 4.17
N GLY A 95 -2.44 13.88 4.56
CA GLY A 95 -2.45 13.40 5.94
C GLY A 95 -3.80 12.88 6.41
N ARG A 96 -4.89 13.08 5.66
CA ARG A 96 -6.23 12.63 6.06
C ARG A 96 -6.31 11.11 6.12
N VAL A 97 -6.75 10.58 7.25
CA VAL A 97 -7.02 9.15 7.41
C VAL A 97 -8.24 8.76 6.57
N LEU A 98 -8.07 7.82 5.64
CA LEU A 98 -9.17 7.25 4.84
C LEU A 98 -9.76 6.03 5.55
N PHE A 99 -8.89 5.18 6.10
CA PHE A 99 -9.28 4.08 6.97
C PHE A 99 -8.16 3.72 7.94
N ALA A 100 -8.52 3.63 9.22
CA ALA A 100 -7.69 3.07 10.28
C ALA A 100 -8.57 2.38 11.31
N LYS A 101 -8.12 1.23 11.81
CA LYS A 101 -8.83 0.49 12.85
C LYS A 101 -7.83 -0.03 13.88
N ARG A 102 -8.10 0.31 15.14
CA ARG A 102 -7.44 -0.31 16.29
C ARG A 102 -8.15 -1.61 16.63
N ASP A 103 -7.36 -2.66 16.80
CA ASP A 103 -7.79 -4.03 17.10
C ASP A 103 -8.68 -4.66 16.00
N GLY A 104 -8.72 -5.99 15.97
CA GLY A 104 -9.56 -6.75 15.05
C GLY A 104 -8.76 -7.70 14.17
N ARG A 105 -9.32 -8.03 13.01
CA ARG A 105 -8.72 -8.93 12.01
C ARG A 105 -8.67 -8.21 10.67
N VAL A 106 -7.50 -8.21 10.06
CA VAL A 106 -7.25 -7.69 8.71
C VAL A 106 -6.76 -8.84 7.86
N GLU A 107 -7.34 -9.02 6.67
CA GLU A 107 -7.01 -10.09 5.75
C GLU A 107 -6.81 -9.53 4.35
N PHE A 108 -5.85 -10.11 3.63
CA PHE A 108 -5.60 -9.83 2.22
C PHE A 108 -5.59 -11.15 1.47
N ARG A 109 -6.18 -11.16 0.27
CA ARG A 109 -6.04 -12.26 -0.68
C ARG A 109 -5.20 -11.78 -1.85
N ALA A 110 -3.99 -12.33 -2.02
CA ALA A 110 -3.06 -11.89 -3.04
C ALA A 110 -2.31 -13.07 -3.66
N ARG A 111 -1.86 -12.88 -4.92
CA ARG A 111 -0.90 -13.77 -5.60
C ARG A 111 0.35 -12.97 -5.95
N MET A 112 1.50 -13.46 -5.52
CA MET A 112 2.78 -12.79 -5.74
C MET A 112 3.63 -13.53 -6.78
N ARG A 113 4.36 -12.78 -7.59
CA ARG A 113 5.44 -13.33 -8.44
C ARG A 113 6.75 -13.24 -7.67
N TRP A 114 7.57 -14.28 -7.80
CA TRP A 114 8.89 -14.32 -7.19
C TRP A 114 9.97 -13.98 -8.21
N GLY A 115 10.99 -13.27 -7.76
CA GLY A 115 12.14 -12.87 -8.56
C GLY A 115 13.14 -12.15 -7.66
N LYS A 116 14.43 -12.27 -7.96
CA LYS A 116 15.48 -11.58 -7.18
C LYS A 116 15.22 -10.07 -7.20
N GLY A 117 15.20 -9.45 -6.02
CA GLY A 117 14.97 -8.01 -5.85
C GLY A 117 13.49 -7.59 -5.81
N LEU A 118 12.54 -8.50 -6.08
CA LEU A 118 11.13 -8.20 -5.83
C LEU A 118 10.82 -8.32 -4.34
N TRP A 119 10.23 -7.26 -3.77
CA TRP A 119 9.82 -7.22 -2.38
C TRP A 119 8.34 -6.78 -2.27
N PRO A 120 7.38 -7.70 -2.50
CA PRO A 120 5.98 -7.41 -2.27
C PRO A 120 5.70 -7.33 -0.76
N ALA A 121 4.97 -6.29 -0.34
CA ALA A 121 4.58 -6.10 1.06
C ALA A 121 3.09 -5.77 1.18
N LEU A 122 2.43 -6.40 2.15
CA LEU A 122 1.08 -6.08 2.62
C LEU A 122 1.21 -5.89 4.12
N TRP A 123 1.00 -4.67 4.59
CA TRP A 123 1.40 -4.27 5.94
C TRP A 123 0.55 -3.09 6.42
N MET A 124 0.74 -2.72 7.68
CA MET A 124 -0.01 -1.65 8.33
C MET A 124 0.94 -0.69 9.06
N LEU A 125 0.56 0.58 9.13
CA LEU A 125 1.15 1.60 9.99
C LEU A 125 0.10 2.20 10.93
N PRO A 126 0.51 2.71 12.10
CA PRO A 126 -0.32 3.58 12.91
C PRO A 126 -0.79 4.80 12.10
N ALA A 127 -2.03 5.25 12.34
CA ALA A 127 -2.54 6.47 11.73
C ALA A 127 -1.95 7.74 12.37
N ASP A 128 -1.57 7.63 13.65
CA ASP A 128 -1.00 8.70 14.45
C ASP A 128 0.34 8.24 15.03
N ASP A 129 1.31 9.15 15.07
CA ASP A 129 2.55 9.00 15.81
C ASP A 129 2.34 9.51 17.23
N HIS A 130 2.33 8.62 18.23
CA HIS A 130 2.26 9.01 19.64
C HIS A 130 3.59 9.52 20.18
#